data_AF-A0A358QWS2-F1
#
_entry.id   AF-A0A358QWS2-F1
#
_cell.length_a   1.000
_cell.length_b   1.000
_cell.length_c   1.000
_cell.angle_alpha   90.00
_cell.angle_beta   90.00
_cell.angle_gamma   90.00
#
_symmetry.space_group_name_H-M   'P 1'
#
loop_
_entity.id
_entity.type
_entity.pdbx_description
1 polymer ?
#
loop_
_entity_poly.entity_id
_entity_poly.type
_entity_poly.pdbx_seq_one_letter_code
_entity_poly.pdbx_strand_id
1 'polypeptide(L)'
;MERMIAYCGVDCFECPTFRAAQKDDDQKRMKVAELWSVVFKMELKAEDINCDGCLTKSGRLFNHCKVCNIRKCCQEKKIDNCAYCHEFICQELDFIFKAIPKAKTNLEEIRKS
;
A
#
# COMPACT_ATOMS: atom_id res chain seq x y z
N MET A 1 -17.59 -1.09 -9.07
CA MET A 1 -16.76 -0.05 -8.43
C MET A 1 -15.31 -0.38 -8.70
N GLU A 2 -14.55 0.60 -9.18
CA GLU A 2 -13.12 0.44 -9.39
C GLU A 2 -12.44 0.33 -8.01
N ARG A 3 -11.67 -0.75 -7.79
CA ARG A 3 -10.86 -0.95 -6.57
C ARG A 3 -9.39 -0.96 -7.00
N MET A 4 -8.54 -0.22 -6.32
CA MET A 4 -7.09 -0.24 -6.57
C MET A 4 -6.39 -1.03 -5.48
N ILE A 5 -6.38 -2.35 -5.63
CA ILE A 5 -5.82 -3.25 -4.63
C ILE A 5 -4.29 -3.33 -4.81
N ALA A 6 -3.56 -2.90 -3.78
CA ALA A 6 -2.11 -2.99 -3.72
C ALA A 6 -1.62 -4.45 -3.76
N TYR A 7 -0.32 -4.64 -3.97
CA TYR A 7 0.32 -5.97 -3.94
C TYR A 7 -0.02 -6.79 -2.69
N CYS A 8 -0.14 -6.12 -1.54
CA CYS A 8 -0.44 -6.72 -0.24
C CYS A 8 -1.94 -6.86 0.08
N GLY A 9 -2.85 -6.44 -0.81
CA GLY A 9 -4.29 -6.51 -0.58
C GLY A 9 -4.95 -5.23 -0.04
N VAL A 10 -4.15 -4.24 0.37
CA VAL A 10 -4.67 -2.95 0.86
C VAL A 10 -5.30 -2.17 -0.30
N ASP A 11 -6.51 -1.64 -0.10
CA ASP A 11 -7.15 -0.76 -1.07
C ASP A 11 -6.52 0.65 -1.01
N CYS A 12 -5.90 1.08 -2.12
CA CYS A 12 -5.31 2.40 -2.23
C CYS A 12 -6.38 3.51 -2.12
N PHE A 13 -7.63 3.26 -2.50
CA PHE A 13 -8.71 4.24 -2.33
C PHE A 13 -9.13 4.44 -0.87
N GLU A 14 -8.77 3.51 0.02
CA GLU A 14 -8.94 3.65 1.47
C GLU A 14 -7.66 4.15 2.16
N CYS A 15 -6.53 4.21 1.45
CA CYS A 15 -5.25 4.65 2.00
C CYS A 15 -5.21 6.19 2.19
N PRO A 16 -4.95 6.70 3.41
CA PRO A 16 -4.94 8.14 3.65
C PRO A 16 -3.83 8.86 2.90
N THR A 17 -2.66 8.24 2.71
CA THR A 17 -1.55 8.77 1.90
C THR A 17 -1.95 8.99 0.45
N PHE A 18 -2.56 7.97 -0.18
CA PHE A 18 -3.02 8.06 -1.56
C PHE A 18 -4.09 9.15 -1.69
N ARG A 19 -5.11 9.15 -0.82
CA ARG A 19 -6.20 10.13 -0.87
C ARG A 19 -5.72 11.57 -0.67
N ALA A 20 -4.77 11.80 0.24
CA ALA A 20 -4.18 13.12 0.46
C ALA A 20 -3.37 13.57 -0.77
N ALA A 21 -2.56 12.66 -1.33
CA ALA A 21 -1.74 12.96 -2.50
C ALA A 21 -2.58 13.26 -3.76
N GLN A 22 -3.65 12.49 -4.02
CA GLN A 22 -4.52 12.66 -5.19
C GLN A 22 -5.42 13.90 -5.10
N LYS A 23 -5.75 14.35 -3.88
CA LYS A 23 -6.52 15.59 -3.68
C LYS A 23 -5.66 16.85 -3.67
N ASP A 24 -4.34 16.68 -3.77
CA ASP A 24 -3.35 17.75 -3.62
C ASP A 24 -3.58 18.63 -2.38
N ASP A 25 -3.91 17.99 -1.26
CA ASP A 25 -4.32 18.66 -0.03
C ASP A 25 -3.19 18.58 1.01
N ASP A 26 -2.42 19.66 1.12
CA ASP A 26 -1.28 19.74 2.04
C ASP A 26 -1.68 19.62 3.50
N GLN A 27 -2.88 20.10 3.89
CA GLN A 27 -3.36 19.95 5.25
C GLN A 27 -3.61 18.49 5.61
N LYS A 28 -4.17 17.72 4.67
CA LYS A 28 -4.30 16.27 4.83
C LYS A 28 -2.94 15.59 4.82
N ARG A 29 -2.01 16.01 3.94
CA ARG A 29 -0.65 15.46 3.90
C ARG A 29 0.08 15.66 5.23
N MET A 30 -0.01 16.83 5.86
CA MET A 30 0.58 17.08 7.19
C MET A 30 0.03 16.11 8.25
N LYS A 31 -1.29 15.96 8.36
CA LYS A 31 -1.91 15.04 9.33
C LYS A 31 -1.48 13.59 9.12
N VAL A 32 -1.36 13.19 7.85
CA VAL A 32 -0.90 11.85 7.47
C VAL A 32 0.59 11.68 7.80
N ALA A 33 1.41 12.71 7.58
CA ALA A 33 2.83 12.71 7.93
C ALA A 33 3.04 12.59 9.45
N GLU A 34 2.29 13.33 10.25
CA GLU A 34 2.31 13.23 11.73
C GLU A 34 1.97 11.82 12.19
N LEU A 35 0.88 11.23 11.66
CA LEU A 35 0.47 9.87 12.00
C LEU A 35 1.55 8.85 11.65
N TRP A 36 2.09 8.91 10.43
CA TRP A 36 3.12 7.98 9.99
C TRP A 36 4.46 8.19 10.69
N SER A 37 4.75 9.42 11.13
CA SER A 37 5.96 9.71 11.89
C SER A 37 5.97 8.95 13.21
N VAL A 38 4.82 8.90 13.89
CA VAL A 38 4.66 8.13 15.14
C VAL A 38 4.73 6.63 14.88
N VAL A 39 4.03 6.12 13.86
CA VAL A 39 3.96 4.68 13.56
C VAL A 39 5.32 4.13 13.11
N PHE A 40 6.00 4.83 12.21
CA PHE A 40 7.29 4.39 11.67
C PHE A 40 8.50 4.89 12.47
N LYS A 41 8.27 5.68 13.53
CA LYS A 41 9.32 6.28 14.37
C LYS A 41 10.37 7.03 13.54
N MET A 42 9.91 7.83 12.60
CA MET A 42 10.74 8.65 11.71
C MET A 42 10.10 10.02 11.53
N GLU A 43 10.85 11.04 11.16
CA GLU A 43 10.28 12.35 10.84
C GLU A 43 9.80 12.35 9.38
N LEU A 44 8.49 12.52 9.16
CA LEU A 44 7.89 12.71 7.85
C LEU A 44 7.28 14.10 7.75
N LYS A 45 7.42 14.72 6.59
CA LYS A 45 6.80 15.99 6.24
C LYS A 45 5.66 15.76 5.26
N ALA A 46 4.83 16.79 5.06
CA ALA A 46 3.76 16.75 4.06
C ALA A 46 4.29 16.38 2.66
N GLU A 47 5.49 16.88 2.34
CA GLU A 47 6.23 16.63 1.09
C GLU A 47 6.53 15.14 0.87
N ASP A 48 6.69 14.37 1.95
CA ASP A 48 6.91 12.92 1.87
C ASP A 48 5.63 12.14 1.57
N ILE A 49 4.45 12.75 1.77
CA ILE A 49 3.13 12.14 1.58
C ILE A 49 2.67 12.35 0.13
N ASN A 50 3.41 11.72 -0.78
CA ASN A 50 3.15 11.75 -2.22
C ASN A 50 3.13 10.32 -2.78
N CYS A 51 2.01 9.92 -3.38
CA CYS A 51 1.81 8.56 -3.86
C CYS A 51 0.76 8.51 -4.98
N ASP A 52 1.10 7.83 -6.08
CA ASP A 52 0.22 7.55 -7.21
C ASP A 52 -0.29 6.10 -7.21
N GLY A 53 -0.17 5.40 -6.08
CA GLY A 53 -0.69 4.05 -5.85
C GLY A 53 0.40 2.98 -5.80
N CYS A 54 0.17 1.93 -5.02
CA CYS A 54 1.20 0.90 -4.77
C CYS A 54 1.62 0.15 -6.05
N LEU A 55 0.68 -0.03 -6.98
CA LEU A 55 0.90 -0.68 -8.27
C LEU A 55 1.59 0.21 -9.31
N THR A 56 1.87 1.48 -8.98
CA THR A 56 2.50 2.39 -9.94
C THR A 56 3.89 1.88 -10.34
N LYS A 57 4.15 1.86 -11.65
CA LYS A 57 5.44 1.52 -12.26
C LYS A 57 6.29 2.76 -12.55
N SER A 58 5.67 3.94 -12.57
CA SER A 58 6.29 5.24 -12.82
C SER A 58 5.50 6.34 -12.12
N GLY A 59 6.16 7.28 -11.46
CA GLY A 59 5.51 8.39 -10.75
C GLY A 59 5.91 8.45 -9.28
N ARG A 60 5.11 9.16 -8.48
CA ARG A 60 5.36 9.39 -7.06
C ARG A 60 4.99 8.15 -6.27
N LEU A 61 5.87 7.77 -5.35
CA LEU A 61 5.65 6.64 -4.46
C LEU A 61 6.06 7.04 -3.04
N PHE A 62 5.17 6.77 -2.09
CA PHE A 62 5.45 6.99 -0.69
C PHE A 62 6.71 6.20 -0.27
N ASN A 63 7.59 6.83 0.50
CA ASN A 63 8.92 6.29 0.79
C ASN A 63 8.89 4.86 1.36
N HIS A 64 7.94 4.56 2.25
CA HIS A 64 7.80 3.21 2.80
C HIS A 64 7.49 2.14 1.72
N CYS A 65 6.75 2.50 0.67
CA CYS A 65 6.46 1.60 -0.43
C CYS A 65 7.69 1.34 -1.31
N LYS A 66 8.72 2.19 -1.28
CA LYS A 66 9.99 1.96 -2.02
C LYS A 66 10.82 0.81 -1.43
N VAL A 67 10.71 0.58 -0.13
CA VAL A 67 11.45 -0.47 0.61
C VAL A 67 10.57 -1.68 0.95
N CYS A 68 9.35 -1.74 0.42
CA CYS A 68 8.40 -2.80 0.74
C CYS A 68 8.76 -4.12 0.04
N ASN A 69 9.11 -5.14 0.84
CA ASN A 69 9.46 -6.49 0.34
C ASN A 69 8.31 -7.15 -0.43
N ILE A 70 7.06 -6.99 0.00
CA ILE A 70 5.89 -7.55 -0.71
C ILE A 70 5.79 -6.96 -2.13
N ARG A 71 5.98 -5.65 -2.27
CA ARG A 71 5.98 -4.96 -3.57
C ARG A 71 7.13 -5.48 -4.44
N LYS A 72 8.35 -5.53 -3.90
CA LYS A 72 9.52 -6.04 -4.63
C LYS A 72 9.30 -7.47 -5.12
N CYS A 73 8.82 -8.36 -4.25
CA CYS A 73 8.55 -9.77 -4.57
C CYS A 73 7.52 -9.92 -5.69
N CYS A 74 6.41 -9.17 -5.64
CA CYS A 74 5.39 -9.22 -6.71
C CYS A 74 5.93 -8.70 -8.04
N GLN A 75 6.77 -7.66 -8.01
CA GLN A 75 7.41 -7.12 -9.22
C GLN A 75 8.39 -8.10 -9.86
N GLU A 76 9.22 -8.76 -9.05
CA GLU A 76 10.14 -9.81 -9.51
C GLU A 76 9.39 -11.01 -10.10
N LYS A 77 8.30 -11.41 -9.45
CA LYS A 77 7.40 -12.49 -9.93
C LYS A 77 6.49 -12.07 -11.08
N LYS A 78 6.47 -10.78 -11.44
CA LYS A 78 5.60 -10.19 -12.49
C LYS A 78 4.11 -10.50 -12.28
N ILE A 79 3.64 -10.43 -11.04
CA ILE A 79 2.23 -10.61 -10.66
C ILE A 79 1.61 -9.29 -10.19
N ASP A 80 0.32 -9.11 -10.44
CA ASP A 80 -0.37 -7.85 -10.12
C ASP A 80 -0.58 -7.64 -8.62
N ASN A 81 -0.78 -8.72 -7.87
CA ASN A 81 -0.79 -8.74 -6.41
C ASN A 81 -0.61 -10.17 -5.90
N CYS A 82 -0.49 -10.32 -4.58
CA CYS A 82 -0.26 -11.61 -3.94
C CYS A 82 -1.36 -12.64 -4.18
N ALA A 83 -2.59 -12.26 -4.58
CA ALA A 83 -3.66 -13.22 -4.87
C ALA A 83 -3.30 -14.17 -6.02
N TYR A 84 -2.47 -13.69 -6.97
CA TYR A 84 -1.98 -14.47 -8.12
C TYR A 84 -0.69 -15.25 -7.81
N CYS A 85 -0.14 -15.15 -6.59
CA CYS A 85 1.03 -15.92 -6.19
C CYS A 85 0.64 -17.38 -5.87
N HIS A 86 1.43 -18.36 -6.33
CA HIS A 86 1.21 -19.76 -6.00
C HIS A 86 1.46 -20.07 -4.51
N GLU A 87 2.33 -19.28 -3.85
CA GLU A 87 2.66 -19.40 -2.42
C GLU A 87 1.71 -18.62 -1.51
N PHE A 88 0.64 -18.03 -2.06
CA PHE A 88 -0.35 -17.33 -1.23
C PHE A 88 -1.17 -18.33 -0.41
N ILE A 89 -1.27 -18.20 0.92
CA ILE A 89 -0.76 -17.14 1.81
C ILE A 89 0.68 -17.45 2.30
N CYS A 90 1.55 -16.43 2.42
CA CYS A 90 2.92 -16.57 2.93
C CYS A 90 3.25 -15.61 4.11
N GLN A 91 4.35 -15.90 4.81
CA GLN A 91 4.76 -15.20 6.04
C GLN A 91 4.98 -13.68 5.86
N GLU A 92 5.41 -13.23 4.68
CA GLU A 92 5.59 -11.80 4.38
C GLU A 92 4.30 -10.98 4.53
N LEU A 93 3.13 -11.63 4.46
CA LEU A 93 1.82 -10.98 4.58
C LEU A 93 1.30 -10.92 6.02
N ASP A 94 1.93 -11.60 6.97
CA ASP A 94 1.41 -11.72 8.34
C ASP A 94 1.27 -10.37 9.04
N PHE A 95 2.26 -9.49 8.87
CA PHE A 95 2.24 -8.19 9.53
C PHE A 95 1.09 -7.32 9.00
N ILE A 96 0.85 -7.33 7.68
CA ILE A 96 -0.17 -6.50 7.07
C ILE A 96 -1.57 -7.06 7.33
N PHE A 97 -1.73 -8.38 7.42
CA PHE A 97 -3.01 -8.99 7.78
C PHE A 97 -3.37 -8.79 9.26
N LYS A 98 -2.37 -8.74 10.15
CA LYS A 98 -2.59 -8.35 11.55
C LYS A 98 -2.98 -6.88 11.67
N ALA A 99 -2.31 -5.99 10.95
CA ALA A 99 -2.57 -4.55 11.00
C ALA A 99 -3.85 -4.14 10.24
N ILE A 100 -4.12 -4.79 9.11
CA ILE A 100 -5.23 -4.48 8.20
C ILE A 100 -5.88 -5.80 7.75
N PRO A 101 -6.73 -6.44 8.59
CA PRO A 101 -7.36 -7.72 8.26
C PRO A 101 -8.12 -7.73 6.93
N LYS A 102 -8.70 -6.58 6.54
CA LYS A 102 -9.40 -6.41 5.26
C LYS A 102 -8.51 -6.66 4.04
N ALA A 103 -7.19 -6.47 4.15
CA ALA A 103 -6.26 -6.77 3.07
C ALA A 103 -6.23 -8.27 2.72
N LYS A 104 -6.37 -9.15 3.72
CA LYS A 104 -6.47 -10.60 3.50
C LYS A 104 -7.74 -10.93 2.73
N THR A 105 -8.88 -10.42 3.19
CA THR A 105 -10.19 -10.63 2.55
C THR A 105 -10.17 -10.18 1.09
N ASN A 106 -9.61 -9.01 0.79
CA ASN A 106 -9.49 -8.52 -0.58
C ASN A 106 -8.70 -9.48 -1.49
N LEU A 107 -7.58 -10.03 -1.03
CA LEU A 107 -6.79 -10.98 -1.82
C LEU A 107 -7.48 -12.33 -1.97
N GLU A 108 -8.16 -12.82 -0.93
CA GLU A 108 -8.95 -14.05 -1.00
C GLU A 108 -10.14 -13.93 -1.96
N GLU A 109 -10.78 -12.77 -2.03
CA GLU A 109 -11.83 -12.46 -3.02
C GLU A 109 -11.28 -12.49 -4.44
N ILE A 110 -10.15 -11.81 -4.70
CA ILE A 110 -9.50 -11.78 -6.02
C ILE A 110 -9.05 -13.17 -6.46
N ARG A 111 -8.57 -14.00 -5.54
CA ARG A 111 -8.12 -15.36 -5.88
C ARG A 111 -9.27 -16.29 -6.31
N LYS A 112 -10.51 -15.98 -5.91
CA LYS A 112 -11.70 -16.79 -6.22
C LYS A 112 -12.36 -16.39 -7.54
N SER A 113 -12.04 -15.22 -8.08
CA SER A 113 -12.56 -14.72 -9.36
C SER A 113 -11.75 -15.24 -10.54
#